data_AF-A0AAP7A2A1-F1
#
_entry.id   AF-A0AAP7A2A1-F1
#
_cell.length_a   1.000
_cell.length_b   1.000
_cell.length_c   1.000
_cell.angle_alpha   90.00
_cell.angle_beta   90.00
_cell.angle_gamma   90.00
#
_symmetry.space_group_name_H-M   'P 1'
#
loop_
_entity.id
_entity.type
_entity.pdbx_description
1 polymer ?
#
loop_
_entity_poly.entity_id
_entity_poly.type
_entity_poly.pdbx_seq_one_letter_code
_entity_poly.pdbx_strand_id
1 'polypeptide(L)' 'MIRRHLGTATLEPFYFVYDKSTCLIKKIEMTRQKMIKAANEKESFTDEAVVRLSQELDYYLLEYQKCKLRKQSKAV' A
#
# COMPACT_ATOMS: atom_id res chain seq x y z
N MET A 1 33.96 0.74 40.32
CA MET A 1 33.04 1.78 40.82
C MET A 1 32.76 2.80 39.71
N ILE A 2 31.53 2.77 39.17
CA ILE A 2 30.67 3.86 38.65
C ILE A 2 31.34 5.08 37.98
N ARG A 3 31.08 5.32 36.68
CA ARG A 3 30.09 6.33 36.25
C ARG A 3 29.60 6.15 34.80
N ARG A 4 28.29 6.27 34.67
CA ARG A 4 27.40 6.07 33.52
C ARG A 4 27.64 7.13 32.43
N HIS A 5 27.53 6.73 31.17
CA HIS A 5 26.81 7.52 30.16
C HIS A 5 25.95 6.57 29.30
N LEU A 6 24.65 6.54 29.61
CA LEU A 6 23.63 6.08 28.67
C LEU A 6 23.62 7.08 27.51
N GLY A 7 24.12 6.66 26.35
CA GLY A 7 23.94 7.38 25.08
C GLY A 7 22.50 7.20 24.63
N THR A 8 21.73 8.26 24.79
CA THR A 8 20.33 8.39 24.39
C THR A 8 20.14 8.14 22.89
N ALA A 9 19.03 7.47 22.59
CA ALA A 9 18.47 7.26 21.27
C ALA A 9 18.64 8.46 20.32
N THR A 10 19.52 8.32 19.33
CA THR A 10 19.31 8.92 18.02
C THR A 10 18.61 7.87 17.16
N LEU A 11 17.28 7.88 17.20
CA LEU A 11 16.48 7.40 16.08
C LEU A 11 16.82 8.32 14.91
N GLU A 12 17.89 8.00 14.18
CA GLU A 12 18.11 8.51 12.84
C GLU A 12 16.78 8.30 12.09
N PRO A 13 16.07 9.38 11.69
CA PRO A 13 14.85 9.22 10.94
C PRO A 13 15.31 8.74 9.56
N PHE A 14 15.34 7.43 9.41
CA PHE A 14 15.26 6.76 8.11
C PHE A 14 13.95 7.23 7.48
N TYR A 15 13.95 8.43 6.91
CA TYR A 15 13.05 8.82 5.83
C TYR A 15 13.43 7.92 4.65
N PHE A 16 13.06 6.65 4.76
CA PHE A 16 12.91 5.77 3.62
C PHE A 16 12.04 6.58 2.66
N VAL A 17 12.63 6.98 1.53
CA VAL A 17 11.95 7.72 0.47
C VAL A 17 10.63 7.00 0.26
N TYR A 18 9.53 7.60 0.74
CA TYR A 18 8.22 6.97 0.74
C TYR A 18 7.75 7.00 -0.71
N ASP A 19 8.22 6.04 -1.49
CA ASP A 19 7.86 5.94 -2.89
C ASP A 19 6.35 5.72 -2.91
N LYS A 20 5.61 6.69 -3.45
CA LYS A 20 4.15 6.60 -3.62
C LYS A 20 3.74 5.24 -4.21
N SER A 21 4.59 4.65 -5.06
CA SER A 21 4.39 3.31 -5.60
C SER A 21 4.35 2.21 -4.52
N THR A 22 5.20 2.26 -3.48
CA THR A 22 5.18 1.27 -2.39
C THR A 22 3.93 1.39 -1.51
N CYS A 23 3.41 2.60 -1.31
CA CYS A 23 2.15 2.83 -0.62
C CYS A 23 0.95 2.28 -1.43
N LEU A 24 0.95 2.50 -2.75
CA LEU A 24 -0.10 1.99 -3.64
C LEU A 24 -0.11 0.45 -3.69
N ILE A 25 1.05 -0.21 -3.76
CA ILE A 25 1.14 -1.68 -3.74
C ILE A 25 0.53 -2.23 -2.44
N LYS A 26 0.84 -1.63 -1.28
CA LYS A 26 0.23 -2.05 0.00
C LYS A 26 -1.29 -1.91 -0.02
N LYS A 27 -1.83 -0.82 -0.55
CA LYS A 27 -3.27 -0.62 -0.68
C LYS A 27 -3.92 -1.66 -1.60
N ILE A 28 -3.30 -1.93 -2.76
CA ILE A 28 -3.75 -2.96 -3.70
C ILE A 28 -3.86 -4.32 -2.99
N GLU A 29 -2.81 -4.76 -2.29
CA GLU A 29 -2.83 -6.05 -1.61
C GLU A 29 -3.85 -6.11 -0.46
N MET A 30 -3.96 -5.05 0.33
CA MET A 30 -4.96 -4.98 1.39
C MET A 30 -6.39 -5.06 0.84
N THR A 31 -6.69 -4.31 -0.22
CA THR A 31 -8.02 -4.32 -0.86
C THR A 31 -8.32 -5.66 -1.50
N ARG A 32 -7.33 -6.28 -2.16
CA ARG A 32 -7.46 -7.64 -2.71
C ARG A 32 -7.81 -8.66 -1.64
N GLN A 33 -7.11 -8.66 -0.50
CA GLN A 33 -7.41 -9.58 0.61
C GLN A 33 -8.81 -9.37 1.19
N LYS A 34 -9.24 -8.11 1.35
CA LYS A 34 -10.62 -7.80 1.78
C LYS A 34 -11.66 -8.31 0.79
N MET A 35 -11.42 -8.15 -0.51
CA MET A 35 -12.34 -8.62 -1.55
C MET A 35 -12.47 -10.15 -1.55
N ILE A 36 -11.36 -10.88 -1.42
CA ILE A 36 -11.37 -12.35 -1.30
C ILE A 36 -12.17 -12.78 -0.08
N LYS A 37 -11.91 -12.15 1.07
CA LYS A 37 -12.65 -12.45 2.30
C LYS A 37 -14.14 -12.18 2.15
N ALA A 38 -14.53 -11.03 1.61
CA ALA A 38 -15.93 -10.68 1.40
C ALA A 38 -16.63 -11.62 0.40
N ALA A 39 -15.98 -11.97 -0.71
CA ALA A 39 -16.53 -12.90 -1.68
C ALA A 39 -16.74 -14.31 -1.10
N ASN A 40 -15.82 -14.77 -0.25
CA ASN A 40 -15.96 -16.03 0.45
C ASN A 40 -17.05 -16.00 1.52
N GLU A 41 -17.17 -14.90 2.28
CA GLU A 41 -18.20 -14.75 3.33
C GLU A 41 -19.61 -14.59 2.76
N LYS A 42 -19.73 -13.96 1.58
CA LYS A 42 -21.01 -13.69 0.92
C LYS A 42 -21.40 -14.75 -0.11
N GLU A 43 -20.47 -15.64 -0.45
CA GLU A 43 -20.57 -16.61 -1.56
C GLU A 43 -21.03 -15.97 -2.88
N SER A 44 -20.75 -14.68 -3.07
CA SER A 44 -21.24 -13.89 -4.19
C SER A 44 -20.24 -12.82 -4.60
N PHE A 45 -19.96 -12.76 -5.90
CA PHE A 45 -19.18 -11.69 -6.51
C PHE A 45 -20.02 -10.46 -6.88
N THR A 46 -21.35 -10.59 -6.84
CA THR A 46 -22.29 -9.51 -7.15
C THR A 46 -22.82 -8.82 -5.90
N ASP A 47 -22.45 -9.30 -4.71
CA ASP A 47 -22.71 -8.61 -3.46
C ASP A 47 -22.12 -7.19 -3.52
N GLU A 48 -22.91 -6.22 -3.06
CA GLU A 48 -22.56 -4.80 -3.15
C GLU A 48 -21.19 -4.51 -2.51
N ALA A 49 -20.86 -5.16 -1.39
CA ALA A 49 -19.58 -4.95 -0.72
C ALA A 49 -18.41 -5.47 -1.57
N VAL A 50 -18.58 -6.61 -2.24
CA VAL A 50 -17.57 -7.20 -3.13
C VAL A 50 -17.38 -6.34 -4.37
N VAL A 51 -18.47 -5.85 -4.97
CA VAL A 51 -18.43 -4.93 -6.12
C VAL A 51 -17.73 -3.63 -5.76
N ARG A 52 -18.02 -3.04 -4.60
CA ARG A 52 -17.35 -1.81 -4.13
C ARG A 52 -15.85 -2.02 -3.89
N LEU A 53 -15.46 -3.17 -3.32
CA LEU A 53 -14.06 -3.52 -3.14
C LEU A 53 -13.34 -3.73 -4.48
N SER A 54 -14.02 -4.31 -5.47
CA SER A 54 -13.50 -4.44 -6.84
C SER A 54 -13.24 -3.08 -7.46
N GLN A 55 -14.21 -2.16 -7.37
CA GLN A 55 -14.06 -0.80 -7.92
C GLN A 55 -12.92 -0.02 -7.22
N GLU A 56 -12.76 -0.19 -5.91
CA GLU A 56 -11.66 0.42 -5.18
C GLU A 56 -10.29 -0.17 -5.60
N LEU A 57 -10.24 -1.47 -5.85
CA LEU A 57 -9.04 -2.15 -6.36
C LEU A 57 -8.65 -1.62 -7.75
N ASP A 58 -9.63 -1.46 -8.65
CA ASP A 58 -9.42 -0.91 -9.99
C ASP A 58 -8.85 0.50 -9.95
N TYR A 59 -9.35 1.35 -9.03
CA TYR A 59 -8.81 2.68 -8.82
C TYR A 59 -7.32 2.64 -8.43
N TYR A 60 -6.94 1.79 -7.47
CA TYR A 60 -5.54 1.71 -7.04
C TYR A 60 -4.63 1.12 -8.12
N LEU A 61 -5.11 0.15 -8.90
CA LEU A 61 -4.39 -0.38 -10.06
C LEU A 61 -4.12 0.70 -11.10
N LEU A 62 -5.14 1.51 -11.42
CA LEU A 62 -5.01 2.61 -12.38
C LEU A 62 -3.99 3.66 -11.90
N GLU A 63 -4.06 4.06 -10.62
CA GLU A 63 -3.11 5.02 -10.05
C GLU A 63 -1.68 4.47 -10.02
N TYR A 64 -1.51 3.16 -9.77
CA TYR A 64 -0.22 2.50 -9.83
C TYR A 64 0.34 2.48 -11.26
N GLN A 65 -0.49 2.18 -12.26
CA GLN A 65 -0.10 2.21 -13.67
C GLN A 65 0.33 3.62 -14.09
N LYS A 66 -0.45 4.66 -13.75
CA LYS A 66 -0.08 6.07 -13.99
C LYS A 66 1.26 6.43 -13.36
N CYS A 67 1.52 5.98 -12.13
CA CYS A 67 2.80 6.20 -11.46
C CYS A 67 3.97 5.53 -12.20
N LYS A 68 3.79 4.32 -12.73
CA LYS A 68 4.80 3.64 -13.53
C LYS A 68 5.08 4.36 -14.85
N LEU A 69 4.04 4.76 -15.58
CA LEU A 69 4.18 5.47 -16.86
C LEU A 69 4.94 6.79 -16.69
N ARG A 70 4.62 7.57 -15.65
CA ARG A 70 5.34 8.83 -15.34
C ARG A 70 6.81 8.63 -14.99
N LYS A 71 7.21 7.48 -14.45
CA LYS A 71 8.62 7.16 -14.18
C LYS A 71 9.36 6.81 -15.48
N GLN A 72 8.69 6.17 -16.43
CA GLN A 72 9.27 5.86 -17.75
C GLN A 72 9.46 7.10 -18.62
N SER A 73 8.55 8.07 -18.57
CA SER A 73 8.65 9.33 -19.33
C SER A 73 9.73 10.30 -18.83
N LYS A 74 10.31 10.08 -17.64
CA LYS A 74 11.40 10.89 -17.09
C LYS A 74 12.79 10.30 -17.34
N ALA A 75 12.85 9.11 -17.94
CA ALA A 75 14.09 8.39 -18.23
C ALA A 75 14.51 8.48 -19.71
N VAL A 76 13.82 9.31 -20.50
CA VAL A 76 14.11 9.65 -21.90
C VAL A 76 14.38 11.16 -21.95
#